data_AF-A0A7X8MEQ3-F1
#
_entry.id   AF-A0A7X8MEQ3-F1
#
_cell.length_a   1.000
_cell.length_b   1.000
_cell.length_c   1.000
_cell.angle_alpha   90.00
_cell.angle_beta   90.00
_cell.angle_gamma   90.00
#
_symmetry.space_group_name_H-M   'P 1'
#
loop_
_entity.id
_entity.type
_entity.pdbx_description
1 polymer ?
#
loop_
_entity_poly.entity_id
_entity_poly.type
_entity_poly.pdbx_seq_one_letter_code
_entity_poly.pdbx_strand_id
1 'polypeptide(L)'
;MFIIYKNNLYVLRDEKTHFVIITRSKDKTDENFLSTGISFYKDISKDDTGIQDIFDVQFFLQWDSGLKNVDKEWEILTEYEYLEGNQVLLKFVNGILPGWNIEEQAVCSKYVDIDECEDFTVKYTYTVKDGNKLKEPLVLEQKVSKEEFQKTVIGYRIENI
;
A
#
# COMPACT_ATOMS: atom_id res chain seq x y z
N MET A 1 -0.94 -6.33 -2.33
CA MET A 1 -0.39 -7.42 -1.50
C MET A 1 1.12 -7.44 -1.49
N PHE A 2 1.65 -7.67 -0.30
CA PHE A 2 3.07 -7.73 0.00
C PHE A 2 3.40 -9.07 0.65
N ILE A 3 4.67 -9.45 0.54
CA ILE A 3 5.21 -10.66 1.13
C ILE A 3 6.56 -10.37 1.79
N ILE A 4 6.75 -10.91 2.99
CA ILE A 4 8.07 -11.03 3.60
C ILE A 4 8.57 -12.44 3.29
N TYR A 5 9.62 -12.51 2.46
CA TYR A 5 10.27 -13.76 2.05
C TYR A 5 11.76 -13.67 2.40
N LYS A 6 12.27 -14.63 3.19
CA LYS A 6 13.68 -14.65 3.65
C LYS A 6 14.15 -13.29 4.21
N ASN A 7 13.34 -12.69 5.07
CA ASN A 7 13.52 -11.40 5.75
C ASN A 7 13.47 -10.15 4.85
N ASN A 8 13.08 -10.29 3.58
CA ASN A 8 12.97 -9.17 2.65
C ASN A 8 11.52 -8.94 2.25
N LEU A 9 11.14 -7.66 2.14
CA LEU A 9 9.84 -7.24 1.63
C LEU A 9 9.83 -7.22 0.09
N TYR A 10 8.81 -7.82 -0.50
CA TYR A 10 8.53 -7.83 -1.94
C TYR A 10 7.07 -7.49 -2.23
N VAL A 11 6.79 -7.04 -3.45
CA VAL A 11 5.44 -7.05 -4.01
C VAL A 11 5.08 -8.48 -4.37
N LEU A 12 3.87 -8.91 -4.02
CA LEU A 12 3.37 -10.25 -4.29
C LEU A 12 2.32 -10.21 -5.41
N ARG A 13 2.47 -11.10 -6.40
CA ARG A 13 1.37 -11.52 -7.28
C ARG A 13 1.00 -12.97 -6.97
N ASP A 14 -0.27 -13.18 -6.68
CA ASP A 14 -0.83 -14.51 -6.42
C ASP A 14 -1.30 -15.14 -7.73
N GLU A 15 -0.47 -16.01 -8.30
CA GLU A 15 -0.83 -16.79 -9.48
C GLU A 15 -1.51 -18.10 -9.07
N LYS A 16 -2.27 -18.72 -9.98
CA LYS A 16 -3.06 -19.92 -9.62
C LYS A 16 -2.23 -21.04 -9.00
N THR A 17 -1.01 -21.27 -9.50
CA THR A 17 -0.16 -22.41 -9.13
C THR A 17 1.05 -22.05 -8.27
N HIS A 18 1.45 -20.78 -8.24
CA HIS A 18 2.67 -20.32 -7.58
C HIS A 18 2.50 -18.86 -7.15
N PHE A 19 3.48 -18.32 -6.46
CA PHE A 19 3.59 -16.89 -6.19
C PHE A 19 4.69 -16.29 -7.06
N VAL A 20 4.50 -15.05 -7.48
CA VAL A 20 5.56 -14.24 -8.10
C VAL A 20 5.92 -13.12 -7.14
N ILE A 21 7.16 -13.10 -6.68
CA ILE A 21 7.70 -12.02 -5.85
C ILE A 21 8.48 -11.04 -6.73
N ILE A 22 8.28 -9.74 -6.49
CA ILE A 22 8.83 -8.66 -7.33
C ILE A 22 9.53 -7.62 -6.45
N THR A 23 10.70 -7.15 -6.89
CA THR A 23 11.48 -6.08 -6.27
C THR A 23 12.20 -5.25 -7.33
N ARG A 24 12.50 -3.98 -7.05
CA ARG A 24 13.46 -3.16 -7.81
C ARG A 24 14.84 -3.08 -7.15
N SER A 25 15.00 -3.63 -5.95
CA SER A 25 16.27 -3.70 -5.24
C SER A 25 17.07 -4.94 -5.62
N LYS A 26 18.21 -4.73 -6.29
CA LYS A 26 19.12 -5.82 -6.67
C LYS A 26 19.69 -6.56 -5.46
N ASP A 27 19.87 -5.88 -4.32
CA ASP A 27 20.46 -6.48 -3.12
C ASP A 27 19.53 -7.53 -2.46
N LYS A 28 18.23 -7.52 -2.79
CA LYS A 28 17.26 -8.53 -2.35
C LYS A 28 17.20 -9.75 -3.26
N THR A 29 18.03 -9.82 -4.31
CA THR A 29 17.95 -10.84 -5.35
C THR A 29 19.03 -11.91 -5.21
N ASP A 30 18.75 -13.09 -5.75
CA ASP A 30 19.69 -14.19 -5.93
C ASP A 30 19.74 -14.61 -7.41
N GLU A 31 20.57 -15.59 -7.74
CA GLU A 31 20.80 -16.07 -9.12
C GLU A 31 19.54 -16.60 -9.83
N ASN A 32 18.44 -16.87 -9.10
CA ASN A 32 17.18 -17.36 -9.66
C ASN A 32 16.18 -16.25 -9.96
N PHE A 33 16.51 -14.98 -9.68
CA PHE A 33 15.69 -13.85 -10.10
C PHE A 33 15.91 -13.56 -11.58
N LEU A 34 14.80 -13.37 -12.31
CA LEU A 34 14.81 -12.84 -13.66
C LEU A 34 14.75 -11.30 -13.60
N SER A 35 15.37 -10.63 -14.57
CA SER A 35 15.39 -9.17 -14.65
C SER A 35 14.67 -8.67 -15.90
N THR A 36 13.89 -7.60 -15.74
CA THR A 36 13.29 -6.81 -16.82
C THR A 36 14.10 -5.54 -17.14
N GLY A 37 15.27 -5.38 -16.52
CA GLY A 37 16.06 -4.15 -16.54
C GLY A 37 15.64 -3.12 -15.48
N ILE A 38 14.34 -2.98 -15.22
CA ILE A 38 13.78 -2.05 -14.21
C ILE A 38 13.33 -2.73 -12.92
N SER A 39 13.08 -4.04 -12.97
CA SER A 39 12.66 -4.84 -11.84
C SER A 39 13.23 -6.25 -11.93
N PHE A 40 13.17 -6.95 -10.81
CA PHE A 40 13.53 -8.33 -10.65
C PHE A 40 12.31 -9.10 -10.15
N TYR A 41 12.13 -10.31 -10.66
CA TYR A 41 11.03 -11.18 -10.23
C TYR A 41 11.47 -12.63 -10.14
N LYS A 42 10.77 -13.40 -9.31
CA LYS A 42 11.03 -14.81 -9.08
C LYS A 42 9.73 -15.55 -8.76
N ASP A 43 9.58 -16.72 -9.35
CA ASP A 43 8.49 -17.64 -9.02
C ASP A 43 8.89 -18.44 -7.78
N ILE A 44 7.98 -18.55 -6.81
CA ILE A 44 8.16 -19.38 -5.61
C ILE A 44 6.93 -20.27 -5.39
N SER A 45 7.16 -21.44 -4.77
CA SER A 45 6.06 -22.31 -4.33
C SER A 45 5.20 -21.62 -3.28
N LYS A 46 3.89 -21.85 -3.29
CA LYS A 46 2.99 -21.33 -2.25
C LYS A 46 3.26 -21.93 -0.87
N ASP A 47 3.94 -23.08 -0.83
CA ASP A 47 4.34 -23.79 0.40
C ASP A 47 5.84 -23.60 0.70
N ASP A 48 6.53 -22.63 0.08
CA ASP A 48 7.95 -22.36 0.34
C ASP A 48 8.16 -21.92 1.80
N THR A 49 9.03 -22.64 2.51
CA THR A 49 9.36 -22.39 3.93
C THR A 49 10.02 -21.03 4.20
N GLY A 50 10.49 -20.33 3.16
CA GLY A 50 11.03 -18.98 3.27
C GLY A 50 9.96 -17.89 3.40
N ILE A 51 8.67 -18.21 3.21
CA ILE A 51 7.55 -17.27 3.36
C ILE A 51 7.30 -17.03 4.85
N GLN A 52 7.38 -15.78 5.28
CA GLN A 52 7.15 -15.38 6.67
C GLN A 52 5.79 -14.73 6.83
N ASP A 53 5.52 -13.66 6.07
CA ASP A 53 4.27 -12.93 6.15
C ASP A 53 3.70 -12.68 4.74
N ILE A 54 2.39 -12.75 4.59
CA ILE A 54 1.66 -12.27 3.41
C ILE A 54 0.55 -11.37 3.92
N PHE A 55 0.52 -10.14 3.43
CA PHE A 55 -0.43 -9.14 3.92
C PHE A 55 -0.74 -8.06 2.88
N ASP A 56 -1.89 -7.42 3.07
CA ASP A 56 -2.19 -6.13 2.49
C ASP A 56 -1.97 -5.02 3.53
N VAL A 57 -1.61 -3.84 3.07
CA VAL A 57 -1.53 -2.63 3.89
C VAL A 57 -2.41 -1.57 3.26
N GLN A 58 -3.17 -0.88 4.10
CA GLN A 58 -4.03 0.24 3.73
C GLN A 58 -3.70 1.42 4.64
N PHE A 59 -3.76 2.62 4.07
CA PHE A 59 -3.41 3.86 4.75
C PHE A 59 -4.63 4.75 4.79
N PHE A 60 -4.96 5.26 5.97
CA PHE A 60 -6.09 6.14 6.18
C PHE A 60 -5.66 7.39 6.93
N LEU A 61 -6.30 8.50 6.61
CA LEU A 61 -6.22 9.74 7.39
C LEU A 61 -7.61 10.38 7.47
N GLN A 62 -7.79 11.33 8.36
CA GLN A 62 -8.98 12.15 8.43
C GLN A 62 -8.74 13.56 7.90
N TRP A 63 -9.68 14.06 7.10
CA TRP A 63 -9.72 15.45 6.65
C TRP A 63 -11.17 15.86 6.35
N ASP A 64 -11.60 16.99 6.91
CA ASP A 64 -12.98 17.48 6.76
C ASP A 64 -13.12 18.38 5.52
N SER A 65 -13.82 17.90 4.50
CA SER A 65 -14.10 18.68 3.30
C SER A 65 -15.05 19.86 3.51
N GLY A 66 -15.76 19.90 4.65
CA GLY A 66 -16.84 20.86 4.91
C GLY A 66 -18.09 20.61 4.07
N LEU A 67 -18.12 19.56 3.25
CA LEU A 67 -19.25 19.20 2.40
C LEU A 67 -20.18 18.24 3.14
N LYS A 68 -21.49 18.46 2.95
CA LYS A 68 -22.52 17.61 3.56
C LYS A 68 -22.50 16.22 2.91
N ASN A 69 -22.61 15.17 3.72
CA ASN A 69 -22.63 13.76 3.30
C ASN A 69 -21.33 13.28 2.62
N VAL A 70 -20.20 13.89 2.96
CA VAL A 70 -18.87 13.40 2.57
C VAL A 70 -18.17 12.92 3.83
N ASP A 71 -17.70 11.68 3.82
CA ASP A 71 -16.96 11.11 4.94
C ASP A 71 -15.64 11.85 5.15
N LYS A 72 -15.16 11.83 6.39
CA LYS A 72 -13.90 12.47 6.76
C LYS A 72 -12.70 11.54 6.61
N GLU A 73 -12.93 10.23 6.54
CA GLU A 73 -11.88 9.24 6.38
C GLU A 73 -11.53 9.08 4.91
N TRP A 74 -10.24 9.13 4.61
CA TRP A 74 -9.71 9.03 3.25
C TRP A 74 -8.66 7.94 3.18
N GLU A 75 -8.82 7.04 2.22
CA GLU A 75 -7.79 6.04 1.89
C GLU A 75 -6.72 6.68 1.01
N ILE A 76 -5.47 6.52 1.41
CA ILE A 76 -4.29 6.99 0.69
C ILE A 76 -3.63 5.78 0.05
N LEU A 77 -3.47 5.80 -1.27
CA LEU A 77 -2.82 4.71 -1.97
C LEU A 77 -1.30 4.92 -2.02
N THR A 78 -0.58 3.89 -2.49
CA THR A 78 0.89 3.86 -2.48
C THR A 78 1.52 4.29 -3.82
N GLU A 79 0.73 4.75 -4.78
CA GLU A 79 1.26 5.35 -5.99
C GLU A 79 1.89 6.72 -5.70
N TYR A 80 2.87 7.11 -6.52
CA TYR A 80 3.69 8.31 -6.30
C TYR A 80 2.85 9.59 -6.11
N GLU A 81 1.77 9.74 -6.89
CA GLU A 81 0.87 10.90 -6.89
C GLU A 81 0.12 11.13 -5.58
N TYR A 82 -0.04 10.11 -4.74
CA TYR A 82 -0.86 10.23 -3.53
C TYR A 82 -0.18 10.99 -2.41
N LEU A 83 1.15 11.11 -2.43
CA LEU A 83 1.90 11.84 -1.41
C LEU A 83 3.11 12.52 -2.04
N GLU A 84 3.05 13.83 -2.24
CA GLU A 84 4.14 14.61 -2.83
C GLU A 84 4.52 15.75 -1.89
N GLY A 85 5.72 15.66 -1.30
CA GLY A 85 6.17 16.61 -0.29
C GLY A 85 5.22 16.65 0.92
N ASN A 86 4.61 17.82 1.16
CA ASN A 86 3.63 18.03 2.24
C ASN A 86 2.18 17.92 1.78
N GLN A 87 1.95 17.44 0.55
CA GLN A 87 0.60 17.34 0.00
C GLN A 87 0.19 15.88 -0.14
N VAL A 88 -1.09 15.62 0.14
CA VAL A 88 -1.72 14.33 -0.07
C VAL A 88 -2.87 14.48 -1.06
N LEU A 89 -2.96 13.56 -2.02
CA LEU A 89 -4.06 13.52 -2.98
C LEU A 89 -5.23 12.75 -2.40
N LEU A 90 -6.35 13.44 -2.17
CA LEU A 90 -7.61 12.80 -1.81
C LEU A 90 -8.39 12.50 -3.09
N LYS A 91 -8.87 11.26 -3.25
CA LYS A 91 -9.77 10.89 -4.35
C LYS A 91 -11.14 10.49 -3.82
N PHE A 92 -12.17 11.05 -4.43
CA PHE A 92 -13.56 10.70 -4.18
C PHE A 92 -14.14 9.99 -5.39
N VAL A 93 -14.54 8.74 -5.23
CA VAL A 93 -14.96 7.82 -6.32
C VAL A 93 -16.47 7.66 -6.43
N ASN A 94 -17.24 8.49 -5.73
CA ASN A 94 -18.70 8.40 -5.65
C ASN A 94 -19.41 9.64 -6.24
N GLY A 95 -18.73 10.39 -7.11
CA GLY A 95 -19.29 11.59 -7.74
C GLY A 95 -18.25 12.69 -7.93
N ILE A 96 -18.74 13.87 -8.33
CA ILE A 96 -17.93 15.06 -8.51
C ILE A 96 -18.27 16.06 -7.40
N LEU A 97 -17.29 16.35 -6.55
CA LEU A 97 -17.43 17.31 -5.46
C LEU A 97 -17.19 18.75 -5.97
N PRO A 98 -17.93 19.75 -5.46
CA PRO A 98 -17.74 21.13 -5.88
C PRO A 98 -16.32 21.64 -5.61
N GLY A 99 -15.68 22.21 -6.63
CA GLY A 99 -14.34 22.78 -6.53
C GLY A 99 -13.19 21.77 -6.52
N TRP A 100 -13.48 20.48 -6.76
CA TRP A 100 -12.48 19.44 -6.94
C TRP A 100 -12.18 19.22 -8.42
N ASN A 101 -11.00 18.68 -8.71
CA ASN A 101 -10.59 18.37 -10.08
C ASN A 101 -11.31 17.10 -10.55
N ILE A 102 -11.85 17.12 -11.77
CA ILE A 102 -12.51 15.94 -12.36
C ILE A 102 -11.44 15.07 -13.01
N GLU A 103 -11.34 13.82 -12.59
CA GLU A 103 -10.42 12.83 -13.17
C GLU A 103 -11.15 11.97 -14.21
N GLU A 104 -12.27 11.39 -13.81
CA GLU A 104 -13.05 10.46 -14.63
C GLU A 104 -14.57 10.59 -14.35
N GLN A 105 -15.37 9.72 -14.95
CA GLN A 105 -16.79 9.63 -14.64
C GLN A 105 -16.99 9.29 -13.15
N ALA A 106 -17.55 10.24 -12.40
CA ALA A 106 -17.80 10.14 -10.96
C ALA A 106 -16.54 9.99 -10.08
N VAL A 107 -15.36 10.37 -10.61
CA VAL A 107 -14.12 10.43 -9.83
C VAL A 107 -13.59 11.85 -9.85
N CYS A 108 -13.37 12.43 -8.66
CA CYS A 108 -12.71 13.72 -8.51
C CYS A 108 -11.60 13.66 -7.47
N SER A 109 -10.66 14.60 -7.55
CA SER A 109 -9.48 14.65 -6.71
C SER A 109 -9.20 16.05 -6.17
N LYS A 110 -8.50 16.11 -5.04
CA LYS A 110 -7.99 17.36 -4.48
C LYS A 110 -6.71 17.09 -3.68
N TYR A 111 -5.68 17.89 -3.94
CA TYR A 111 -4.53 17.98 -3.06
C TYR A 111 -4.88 18.81 -1.83
N VAL A 112 -4.53 18.30 -0.66
CA VAL A 112 -4.62 19.01 0.61
C VAL A 112 -3.27 18.99 1.31
N ASP A 113 -3.03 19.97 2.17
CA ASP A 113 -1.84 19.96 3.01
C ASP A 113 -2.03 18.87 4.09
N ILE A 114 -1.05 17.98 4.21
CA ILE A 114 -1.11 16.90 5.19
C ILE A 114 -1.08 17.42 6.65
N ASP A 115 -0.64 18.65 6.86
CA ASP A 115 -0.71 19.33 8.16
C ASP A 115 -2.15 19.69 8.57
N GLU A 116 -3.09 19.72 7.62
CA GLU A 116 -4.53 19.88 7.88
C GLU A 116 -5.23 18.54 8.18
N CYS A 117 -4.52 17.42 8.07
CA CYS A 117 -5.06 16.08 8.29
C CYS A 117 -4.84 15.60 9.74
N GLU A 118 -5.72 14.71 10.19
CA GLU A 118 -5.72 14.14 11.53
C GLU A 118 -5.85 12.61 11.49
N ASP A 119 -5.71 11.95 12.65
CA ASP A 119 -6.05 10.52 12.83
C ASP A 119 -5.43 9.54 11.80
N PHE A 120 -4.13 9.71 11.54
CA PHE A 120 -3.36 8.84 10.66
C PHE A 120 -3.35 7.38 11.14
N THR A 121 -3.81 6.48 10.28
CA THR A 121 -4.02 5.07 10.59
C THR A 121 -3.42 4.18 9.51
N VAL A 122 -2.69 3.15 9.93
CA VAL A 122 -2.16 2.09 9.05
C VAL A 122 -2.82 0.78 9.43
N LYS A 123 -3.43 0.12 8.45
CA LYS A 123 -4.13 -1.15 8.63
C LYS A 123 -3.43 -2.24 7.85
N TYR A 124 -3.01 -3.28 8.55
CA TYR A 124 -2.42 -4.49 7.99
C TYR A 124 -3.42 -5.63 8.04
N THR A 125 -3.62 -6.32 6.92
CA THR A 125 -4.47 -7.51 6.84
C THR A 125 -3.62 -8.70 6.41
N TYR A 126 -3.29 -9.57 7.36
CA TYR A 126 -2.43 -10.74 7.14
C TYR A 126 -3.24 -11.96 6.74
N THR A 127 -2.75 -12.71 5.76
CA THR A 127 -3.24 -14.05 5.39
C THR A 127 -2.22 -15.15 5.74
N VAL A 128 -0.95 -14.78 5.85
CA VAL A 128 0.13 -15.59 6.44
C VAL A 128 0.85 -14.72 7.46
N LYS A 129 1.11 -15.26 8.66
CA LYS A 129 1.90 -14.61 9.70
C LYS A 129 2.87 -15.60 10.34
N ASP A 130 4.12 -15.19 10.47
CA ASP A 130 5.20 -15.97 11.09
C ASP A 130 5.33 -17.39 10.49
N GLY A 131 5.17 -17.49 9.16
CA GLY A 131 5.21 -18.72 8.37
C GLY A 131 3.92 -19.55 8.39
N ASN A 132 2.89 -19.12 9.13
CA ASN A 132 1.66 -19.88 9.29
C ASN A 132 0.52 -19.26 8.48
N LYS A 133 -0.09 -20.07 7.60
CA LYS A 133 -1.32 -19.68 6.90
C LYS A 133 -2.47 -19.57 7.89
N LEU A 134 -3.13 -18.42 7.90
CA LEU A 134 -4.23 -18.15 8.81
C LEU A 134 -5.53 -18.72 8.24
N LYS A 135 -6.40 -19.24 9.12
CA LYS A 135 -7.75 -19.68 8.72
C LYS A 135 -8.65 -18.50 8.38
N GLU A 136 -8.50 -17.42 9.12
CA GLU A 136 -9.17 -16.13 8.92
C GLU A 136 -8.10 -15.03 8.93
N PRO A 137 -8.24 -13.97 8.12
CA PRO A 137 -7.26 -12.90 8.10
C PRO A 137 -7.09 -12.23 9.47
N LEU A 138 -5.85 -11.97 9.87
CA LEU A 138 -5.55 -11.16 11.05
C LEU A 138 -5.46 -9.70 10.64
N VAL A 139 -6.30 -8.85 11.25
CA VAL A 139 -6.29 -7.41 11.01
C VAL A 139 -5.60 -6.70 12.17
N LEU A 140 -4.56 -5.94 11.88
CA LEU A 140 -3.88 -5.06 12.83
C LEU A 140 -4.01 -3.62 12.38
N GLU A 141 -4.65 -2.81 13.21
CA GLU A 141 -4.82 -1.38 12.97
C GLU A 141 -3.97 -0.58 13.95
N GLN A 142 -3.24 0.41 13.44
CA GLN A 142 -2.29 1.20 14.20
C GLN A 142 -2.53 2.68 13.92
N LYS A 143 -2.79 3.45 14.98
CA LYS A 143 -2.68 4.91 14.93
C LYS A 143 -1.20 5.29 14.98
N VAL A 144 -0.78 6.15 14.06
CA VAL A 144 0.61 6.57 13.90
C VAL A 144 0.72 8.09 13.88
N SER A 145 1.94 8.63 14.05
CA SER A 145 2.17 10.04 13.78
C SER A 145 2.14 10.32 12.28
N LYS A 146 1.95 11.58 11.91
CA LYS A 146 2.05 12.05 10.52
C LYS A 146 3.39 11.63 9.88
N GLU A 147 4.49 11.79 10.58
CA GLU A 147 5.83 11.47 10.07
C GLU A 147 5.98 9.97 9.82
N GLU A 148 5.52 9.12 10.75
CA GLU A 148 5.57 7.67 10.56
C GLU A 148 4.60 7.22 9.46
N PHE A 149 3.43 7.87 9.33
CA PHE A 149 2.50 7.64 8.22
C PHE A 149 3.16 7.90 6.87
N GLN A 150 3.74 9.09 6.67
CA GLN A 150 4.41 9.46 5.42
C GLN A 150 5.55 8.49 5.10
N LYS A 151 6.39 8.18 6.10
CA LYS A 151 7.49 7.22 5.96
C LYS A 151 7.00 5.83 5.58
N THR A 152 5.90 5.36 6.18
CA THR A 152 5.34 4.03 5.88
C THR A 152 4.74 4.00 4.48
N VAL A 153 3.93 5.00 4.09
CA VAL A 153 3.41 5.12 2.72
C VAL A 153 4.54 5.09 1.70
N ILE A 154 5.61 5.87 1.92
CA ILE A 154 6.79 5.90 1.05
C ILE A 154 7.48 4.53 1.01
N GLY A 155 7.65 3.86 2.16
CA GLY A 155 8.28 2.55 2.25
C GLY A 155 7.54 1.45 1.48
N TYR A 156 6.22 1.56 1.35
CA TYR A 156 5.39 0.61 0.61
C TYR A 156 5.16 0.97 -0.87
N ARG A 157 5.78 2.05 -1.37
CA ARG A 157 5.75 2.35 -2.81
C ARG A 157 6.47 1.26 -3.59
N ILE A 158 5.90 0.86 -4.72
CA ILE A 158 6.46 -0.17 -5.61
C ILE A 158 7.90 0.16 -6.03
N GLU A 159 8.25 1.45 -6.13
CA GLU A 159 9.60 1.88 -6.50
C GLU A 159 10.65 1.66 -5.41
N ASN A 160 10.23 1.59 -4.14
CA ASN A 160 11.09 1.42 -2.97
C ASN A 160 11.16 -0.04 -2.49
N ILE A 161 10.38 -0.93 -3.11
CA ILE A 161 10.35 -2.37 -2.81
C ILE A 161 11.23 -3.12 -3.78
#